data_AF-A0A1J3JGG3-F1
#
_entry.id   AF-A0A1J3JGG3-F1
#
_cell.length_a   1.000
_cell.length_b   1.000
_cell.length_c   1.000
_cell.angle_alpha   90.00
_cell.angle_beta   90.00
_cell.angle_gamma   90.00
#
_symmetry.space_group_name_H-M   'P 1'
#
loop_
_entity.id
_entity.type
_entity.pdbx_description
1 polymer ?
#
loop_
_entity_poly.entity_id
_entity_poly.type
_entity_poly.pdbx_seq_one_letter_code
_entity_poly.pdbx_strand_id
1 'polypeptide(L)'
;STYVHQLHLPSSNLSTREELERHCPPLEQRLFCLVPPPKDYRLPIRWPTSRDFVWRSNVNHTHLAQVKGGQNWVHVHGQFWWFPGGGTHFKHG
;
A
#
# COMPACT_ATOMS: atom_id res chain seq x y z
N SER A 1 -16.67 -12.47 -1.93
CA SER A 1 -16.48 -11.01 -2.13
C SER A 1 -16.02 -10.80 -3.56
N THR A 2 -16.97 -10.70 -4.48
CA THR A 2 -16.73 -10.63 -5.93
C THR A 2 -16.54 -9.19 -6.43
N TYR A 3 -16.83 -8.20 -5.59
CA TYR A 3 -16.87 -6.78 -5.97
C TYR A 3 -15.48 -6.14 -6.17
N VAL A 4 -14.49 -6.50 -5.36
CA VAL A 4 -13.12 -5.95 -5.49
C VAL A 4 -12.47 -6.37 -6.81
N HIS A 5 -12.86 -7.53 -7.35
CA HIS A 5 -12.41 -8.02 -8.66
C HIS A 5 -13.06 -7.28 -9.85
N GLN A 6 -14.15 -6.54 -9.63
CA GLN A 6 -14.86 -5.79 -10.67
C GLN A 6 -14.39 -4.34 -10.82
N LEU A 7 -13.48 -3.88 -9.97
CA LEU A 7 -12.73 -2.65 -10.24
C LEU A 7 -11.84 -2.92 -11.45
N HIS A 8 -12.37 -2.64 -12.64
CA HIS A 8 -11.60 -2.59 -13.88
C HIS A 8 -10.47 -1.58 -13.69
N LEU A 9 -9.27 -2.05 -13.38
CA LEU A 9 -8.08 -1.26 -13.66
C LEU A 9 -7.92 -1.29 -15.19
N PRO A 10 -7.96 -0.15 -15.88
CA PRO A 10 -7.89 -0.13 -17.33
C PRO A 10 -6.58 -0.78 -17.78
N SER A 11 -6.70 -1.84 -18.58
CA SER A 11 -5.57 -2.47 -19.24
C SER A 11 -5.37 -1.80 -20.60
N SER A 12 -4.64 -0.69 -20.67
CA SER A 12 -4.18 -0.20 -21.97
C SER A 12 -2.92 0.65 -21.89
N ASN A 13 -1.97 0.31 -22.77
CA ASN A 13 -0.74 0.98 -23.19
C ASN A 13 0.01 1.91 -22.21
N LEU A 14 1.17 1.41 -21.79
CA LEU A 14 2.18 1.96 -20.90
C LEU A 14 2.94 3.20 -21.44
N SER A 15 2.29 4.16 -22.12
CA SER A 15 3.00 5.32 -22.70
C SER A 15 2.67 6.68 -22.07
N THR A 16 1.63 6.81 -21.24
CA THR A 16 1.26 8.10 -20.64
C THR A 16 1.33 8.03 -19.11
N ARG A 17 2.19 8.84 -18.50
CA ARG A 17 2.45 8.85 -17.04
C ARG A 17 1.28 9.40 -16.21
N GLU A 18 0.36 10.13 -16.83
CA GLU A 18 -0.80 10.74 -16.18
C GLU A 18 -1.80 9.68 -15.67
N GLU A 19 -1.97 8.57 -16.38
CA GLU A 19 -2.90 7.49 -15.98
C GLU A 19 -2.46 6.74 -14.69
N LEU A 20 -1.20 6.89 -14.29
CA LEU A 20 -0.67 6.31 -13.04
C LEU A 20 -1.00 7.18 -11.81
N GLU A 21 -1.47 8.41 -12.02
CA GLU A 21 -1.90 9.27 -10.93
C GLU A 21 -3.24 8.82 -10.35
N ARG A 22 -3.46 9.13 -9.08
CA ARG A 22 -4.70 8.76 -8.39
C ARG A 22 -5.85 9.58 -8.94
N HIS A 23 -6.62 8.99 -9.84
CA HIS A 23 -7.89 9.54 -10.31
C HIS A 23 -9.03 9.02 -9.44
N CYS A 24 -9.85 9.94 -8.92
CA CYS A 24 -11.10 9.55 -8.29
C CYS A 24 -12.08 9.07 -9.37
N PRO A 25 -12.82 7.97 -9.15
CA PRO A 25 -13.80 7.51 -10.11
C PRO A 25 -14.88 8.59 -10.39
N PRO A 26 -15.45 8.61 -11.61
CA PRO A 26 -16.62 9.43 -11.96
C PRO A 26 -17.77 9.22 -10.97
N LEU A 27 -18.64 10.21 -10.81
CA LEU A 27 -19.71 10.20 -9.80
C LEU A 27 -20.59 8.93 -9.89
N GLU A 28 -20.84 8.47 -11.10
CA GLU A 28 -21.66 7.29 -11.42
C GLU A 28 -21.00 5.97 -10.98
N GLN A 29 -19.67 5.97 -10.84
CA GLN A 29 -18.86 4.82 -10.42
C GLN A 29 -18.37 4.96 -8.97
N ARG A 30 -18.72 6.05 -8.27
CA ARG A 30 -18.35 6.23 -6.86
C ARG A 30 -19.14 5.28 -5.98
N LEU A 31 -18.43 4.67 -5.05
CA LEU A 31 -19.04 3.90 -3.99
C LEU A 31 -19.73 4.82 -2.99
N PHE A 32 -21.01 4.58 -2.75
CA PHE A 32 -21.79 5.26 -1.71
C PHE A 32 -21.61 4.63 -0.31
N CYS A 33 -20.90 3.49 -0.24
CA CYS A 33 -20.61 2.79 1.01
C CYS A 33 -19.10 2.61 1.21
N LEU A 34 -18.69 2.43 2.46
CA LEU A 34 -17.31 2.12 2.79
C LEU A 34 -16.95 0.71 2.31
N VAL A 35 -15.78 0.57 1.67
CA VAL A 35 -15.23 -0.74 1.31
C VAL A 35 -14.91 -1.48 2.62
N PRO A 36 -15.44 -2.70 2.82
CA PRO A 36 -15.11 -3.46 4.01
C PRO A 36 -13.61 -3.77 4.04
N PRO A 37 -13.00 -3.80 5.23
CA PRO A 37 -11.59 -4.12 5.34
C PRO A 37 -11.31 -5.53 4.78
N PRO A 38 -10.14 -5.75 4.16
CA PRO A 38 -9.73 -7.07 3.72
C PRO A 38 -9.72 -8.09 4.86
N LYS A 39 -9.78 -9.38 4.50
CA LYS A 39 -9.63 -10.47 5.46
C LYS A 39 -8.30 -10.31 6.21
N ASP A 40 -8.35 -10.48 7.53
CA ASP A 40 -7.20 -10.37 8.46
C ASP A 40 -6.62 -8.95 8.63
N TYR A 41 -7.26 -7.93 8.07
CA TYR A 41 -6.92 -6.53 8.37
C TYR A 41 -7.12 -6.26 9.87
N ARG A 42 -6.12 -5.61 10.47
CA ARG A 42 -6.08 -5.26 11.89
C ARG A 42 -6.25 -3.77 12.08
N LEU A 43 -6.78 -3.37 13.23
CA LEU A 43 -6.86 -1.96 13.60
C LEU A 43 -5.46 -1.31 13.55
N PRO A 44 -5.31 -0.13 12.92
CA PRO A 44 -4.04 0.57 12.86
C PRO A 44 -3.45 0.80 14.25
N ILE A 45 -2.12 0.70 14.34
CA ILE A 45 -1.37 1.06 15.55
C ILE A 45 -1.58 2.56 15.79
N ARG A 46 -1.70 2.98 17.05
CA ARG A 46 -1.88 4.41 17.36
C ARG A 46 -0.56 5.16 17.16
N TRP A 47 -0.68 6.43 16.80
CA TRP A 47 0.43 7.37 16.85
C TRP A 47 0.95 7.50 18.30
N PRO A 48 2.26 7.63 18.55
CA PRO A 48 3.37 7.76 17.59
C PRO A 48 3.98 6.44 17.11
N THR A 49 3.63 5.30 17.71
CA THR A 49 4.23 4.00 17.41
C THR A 49 4.01 3.56 15.96
N SER A 50 2.92 4.01 15.34
CA SER A 50 2.64 3.76 13.92
C SER A 50 3.64 4.42 12.95
N ARG A 51 4.53 5.29 13.43
CA ARG A 51 5.66 5.80 12.65
C ARG A 51 6.62 4.68 12.25
N ASP A 52 6.86 3.77 13.18
CA ASP A 52 7.92 2.77 13.07
C ASP A 52 7.35 1.39 12.77
N PHE A 53 6.05 1.16 12.98
CA PHE A 53 5.42 -0.16 12.84
C PHE A 53 4.08 -0.13 12.13
N VAL A 54 3.83 -1.16 11.32
CA VAL A 54 2.49 -1.48 10.78
C VAL A 54 2.27 -2.99 10.80
N TRP A 55 1.02 -3.43 10.97
CA TRP A 55 0.68 -4.85 10.86
C TRP A 55 1.03 -5.40 9.48
N ARG A 56 1.66 -6.58 9.42
CA ARG A 56 1.93 -7.23 8.14
C ARG A 56 0.67 -7.58 7.37
N SER A 57 -0.40 -7.97 8.07
CA SER A 57 -1.69 -8.29 7.44
C SER A 57 -2.39 -7.07 6.83
N ASN A 58 -1.98 -5.85 7.18
CA ASN A 58 -2.51 -4.62 6.58
C ASN A 58 -1.77 -4.22 5.30
N VAL A 59 -0.62 -4.84 5.01
CA VAL A 59 0.21 -4.56 3.84
C VAL A 59 0.40 -5.86 3.06
N ASN A 60 -0.52 -6.12 2.12
CA ASN A 60 -0.54 -7.35 1.32
C ASN A 60 0.48 -7.35 0.16
N HIS A 61 1.70 -6.85 0.41
CA HIS A 61 2.76 -6.77 -0.59
C HIS A 61 4.12 -7.11 0.04
N THR A 62 4.36 -8.41 0.25
CA THR A 62 5.66 -8.92 0.73
C THR A 62 6.80 -8.60 -0.23
N HIS A 63 6.51 -8.43 -1.51
CA HIS A 63 7.47 -8.02 -2.54
C HIS A 63 8.17 -6.69 -2.21
N LEU A 64 7.46 -5.71 -1.63
CA LEU A 64 8.05 -4.43 -1.25
C LEU A 64 9.21 -4.62 -0.26
N ALA A 65 9.05 -5.52 0.71
CA ALA A 65 10.11 -5.81 1.67
C ALA A 65 11.29 -6.55 1.04
N GLN A 66 11.05 -7.39 0.03
CA GLN A 66 12.14 -8.06 -0.72
C GLN A 66 12.96 -7.04 -1.52
N VAL A 67 12.31 -6.14 -2.27
CA VAL A 67 13.02 -5.17 -3.11
C VAL A 67 13.64 -4.01 -2.33
N LYS A 68 13.05 -3.62 -1.19
CA LYS A 68 13.53 -2.50 -0.35
C LYS A 68 14.27 -2.93 0.91
N GLY A 69 14.29 -4.22 1.23
CA GLY A 69 15.05 -4.76 2.37
C GLY A 69 16.56 -4.51 2.23
N GLY A 70 17.09 -4.54 1.01
CA GLY A 70 18.50 -4.21 0.73
C GLY A 70 18.86 -2.73 0.95
N GLN A 71 17.87 -1.85 1.16
CA GLN A 71 18.06 -0.42 1.44
C GLN A 71 17.79 -0.07 2.91
N ASN A 72 17.60 -1.06 3.80
CA ASN A 72 17.24 -0.88 5.22
C ASN A 72 15.96 -0.03 5.43
N TRP A 73 15.02 -0.02 4.49
CA TRP A 73 13.79 0.76 4.65
C TRP A 73 12.73 0.04 5.46
N VAL A 74 12.71 -1.29 5.41
CA VAL A 74 11.68 -2.10 6.06
C VAL A 74 12.23 -3.48 6.41
N HIS A 75 11.87 -3.95 7.60
CA HIS A 75 12.24 -5.25 8.12
C HIS A 75 11.02 -6.01 8.63
N VAL A 76 11.10 -7.34 8.60
CA VAL A 76 10.11 -8.19 9.28
C VAL A 76 10.40 -8.16 10.78
N HIS A 77 9.41 -7.81 11.60
CA HIS A 77 9.49 -7.88 13.05
C HIS A 77 8.24 -8.58 13.60
N GLY A 78 8.28 -9.91 13.65
CA GLY A 78 7.15 -10.74 14.09
C GLY A 78 5.90 -10.50 13.25
N GLN A 79 4.84 -9.94 13.85
CA GLN A 79 3.57 -9.62 13.16
C GLN A 79 3.57 -8.23 12.50
N PHE A 80 4.70 -7.53 12.55
CA PHE A 80 4.83 -6.16 12.07
C PHE A 80 5.84 -6.05 10.93
N TRP A 81 5.60 -5.09 10.04
CA TRP A 81 6.67 -4.44 9.30
C TRP A 81 7.24 -3.35 10.20
N TRP A 82 8.57 -3.34 10.33
CA TRP A 82 9.32 -2.36 11.10
C TRP A 82 10.08 -1.44 10.14
N PHE A 83 9.90 -0.14 10.30
CA PHE A 83 10.59 0.91 9.58
C PHE A 83 11.61 1.52 10.55
N PRO A 84 12.90 1.22 10.41
CA PRO A 84 13.94 1.62 11.38
C PRO A 84 14.25 3.13 11.36
N GLY A 85 13.64 3.89 10.44
CA GLY A 85 14.04 5.26 10.14
C GLY A 85 15.36 5.31 9.34
N GLY A 86 15.63 6.45 8.70
CA GLY A 86 16.80 6.59 7.80
C GLY A 86 16.38 6.51 6.33
N GLY A 87 15.77 7.60 5.85
CA GLY A 87 15.07 7.68 4.57
C GLY A 87 15.86 7.24 3.33
N THR A 88 15.16 7.32 2.22
CA THR A 88 15.60 6.88 0.90
C THR A 88 16.71 7.79 0.36
N HIS A 89 17.98 7.37 0.42
CA HIS A 89 19.05 8.13 -0.25
C HIS A 89 19.06 7.77 -1.74
N PHE A 90 18.40 8.59 -2.56
CA PHE A 90 18.56 8.53 -4.01
C PHE A 90 19.96 9.06 -4.33
N LYS A 91 20.83 8.22 -4.90
CA LYS A 91 22.22 8.63 -5.18
C LYS A 91 22.33 9.74 -6.24
N HIS A 92 21.24 10.04 -6.97
CA HIS A 92 21.26 11.01 -8.08
C HIS A 92 20.04 11.95 -8.19
N GLY A 93 19.10 11.95 -7.23
CA GLY A 93 17.88 12.78 -7.32
C GLY A 93 16.87 12.24 -8.32
#